data_AF-A0A0N0MH33-F1
#
_entry.id   AF-A0A0N0MH33-F1
#
_cell.length_a   1.000
_cell.length_b   1.000
_cell.length_c   1.000
_cell.angle_alpha   90.00
_cell.angle_beta   90.00
_cell.angle_gamma   90.00
#
_symmetry.space_group_name_H-M   'P 1'
#
loop_
_entity.id
_entity.type
_entity.pdbx_description
1 polymer ?
#
loop_
_entity_poly.entity_id
_entity_poly.type
_entity_poly.pdbx_seq_one_letter_code
_entity_poly.pdbx_strand_id
1 'polypeptide(L)'
;MVTAGLLSRQGTVVPEPGEIPDLARYDHVIIACSFGKDSLASTLHLLEKGVAPQRIEWWHHRVDDDGDVFDWPHVPDYGRHLAAGLGVRLYFSARQGGIVREMLRENAPTAPVWFDTPTGRVTVGGKGPPNTRRRFPQVSANLSVRWCSPYAKIMVAAGALRNQARFSHARTLFVTGERAAESANRARYAVFERHRADCRDGRIRRHIDHWRPVHAWSEAAVWQILRRHGVIPPLPYQLGFGRLSCLTCVFMSADQAATLRHVDPDRFARLCEWERAFGCTIRRDRDLGTLANGGTVYGPVRRHPDLVRRALCHRWRGRVLTSPEQWVLPAGAFGESAGPV
;
A
#
# COMPACT_ATOMS: atom_id res chain seq x y z
N MET A 1 17.90 -56.20 10.26
CA MET A 1 17.45 -55.44 11.44
C MET A 1 17.92 -54.00 11.25
N VAL A 2 16.95 -53.09 11.19
CA VAL A 2 17.03 -51.61 11.18
C VAL A 2 17.77 -50.92 10.01
N THR A 3 16.95 -50.56 9.03
CA THR A 3 17.14 -49.51 8.02
C THR A 3 17.34 -48.14 8.67
N ALA A 4 18.43 -47.45 8.31
CA ALA A 4 18.65 -46.05 8.62
C ALA A 4 17.87 -45.17 7.63
N GLY A 5 16.81 -44.53 8.11
CA GLY A 5 16.02 -43.58 7.34
C GLY A 5 16.79 -42.28 7.10
N LEU A 6 17.07 -41.98 5.83
CA LEU A 6 17.44 -40.65 5.38
C LEU A 6 16.22 -39.73 5.55
N LEU A 7 16.22 -38.95 6.63
CA LEU A 7 15.36 -37.77 6.75
C LEU A 7 15.84 -36.73 5.72
N SER A 8 15.15 -36.70 4.59
CA SER A 8 15.21 -35.65 3.59
C SER A 8 15.02 -34.29 4.27
N ARG A 9 16.08 -33.48 4.28
CA ARG A 9 15.96 -32.03 4.51
C ARG A 9 15.25 -31.47 3.28
N GLN A 10 13.93 -31.26 3.37
CA GLN A 10 13.20 -30.47 2.38
C GLN A 10 13.69 -29.01 2.46
N GLY A 11 14.79 -28.72 1.78
CA GLY A 11 15.21 -27.37 1.49
C GLY A 11 14.08 -26.65 0.75
N THR A 12 13.72 -25.46 1.21
CA THR A 12 12.88 -24.55 0.43
C THR A 12 13.63 -24.22 -0.85
N VAL A 13 13.18 -24.80 -1.96
CA VAL A 13 13.57 -24.35 -3.31
C VAL A 13 13.11 -22.89 -3.41
N VAL A 14 14.08 -21.98 -3.47
CA VAL A 14 13.80 -20.59 -3.87
C VAL A 14 13.43 -20.67 -5.35
N PRO A 15 12.26 -20.18 -5.77
CA PRO A 15 11.92 -20.14 -7.19
C PRO A 15 13.02 -19.38 -7.93
N GLU A 16 13.47 -19.89 -9.08
CA GLU A 16 14.41 -19.16 -9.93
C GLU A 16 13.81 -17.79 -10.31
N PRO A 17 14.64 -16.78 -10.66
CA PRO A 17 14.13 -15.49 -11.12
C PRO A 17 13.11 -15.65 -12.26
N GLY A 18 11.84 -15.36 -11.97
CA GLY A 18 10.73 -15.51 -12.93
C GLY A 18 9.83 -16.75 -12.69
N GLU A 19 10.20 -17.65 -11.79
CA GLU A 19 9.36 -18.78 -11.41
C GLU A 19 8.29 -18.37 -10.39
N ILE A 20 7.10 -18.93 -10.58
CA ILE A 20 5.96 -18.76 -9.68
C ILE A 20 6.16 -19.73 -8.51
N PRO A 21 6.11 -19.27 -7.24
CA PRO A 21 6.20 -20.19 -6.12
C PRO A 21 5.01 -21.15 -6.13
N ASP A 22 5.20 -22.38 -5.64
CA ASP A 22 4.11 -23.35 -5.51
C ASP A 22 3.03 -22.84 -4.53
N LEU A 23 1.99 -22.22 -5.10
CA LEU A 23 0.92 -21.54 -4.38
C LEU A 23 0.07 -22.52 -3.55
N ALA A 24 0.08 -23.81 -3.87
CA ALA A 24 -0.66 -24.82 -3.14
C ALA A 24 -0.06 -25.08 -1.74
N ARG A 25 1.23 -24.78 -1.54
CA ARG A 25 1.94 -25.00 -0.26
C ARG A 25 1.67 -23.96 0.82
N TYR A 26 0.95 -22.88 0.51
CA TYR A 26 0.71 -21.80 1.46
C TYR A 26 -0.68 -21.90 2.09
N ASP A 27 -0.72 -21.95 3.40
CA ASP A 27 -1.96 -21.92 4.19
C ASP A 27 -2.64 -20.54 4.10
N HIS A 28 -1.82 -19.48 3.98
CA HIS A 28 -2.26 -18.10 3.88
C HIS A 28 -1.63 -17.38 2.69
N VAL A 29 -2.45 -16.68 1.90
CA VAL A 29 -2.00 -15.77 0.85
C VAL A 29 -2.47 -14.36 1.19
N ILE A 30 -1.53 -13.50 1.58
CA ILE A 30 -1.78 -12.15 2.04
C ILE A 30 -1.22 -11.17 1.01
N ILE A 31 -2.04 -10.23 0.56
CA ILE A 31 -1.60 -9.16 -0.34
C ILE A 31 -1.66 -7.84 0.43
N ALA A 32 -0.54 -7.12 0.51
CA ALA A 32 -0.54 -5.74 0.96
C ALA A 32 -1.21 -4.87 -0.11
N CYS A 33 -2.52 -4.66 0.05
CA CYS A 33 -3.36 -4.08 -0.98
C CYS A 33 -3.52 -2.57 -0.74
N SER A 34 -2.87 -1.76 -1.57
CA SER A 34 -3.10 -0.30 -1.56
C SER A 34 -4.32 0.09 -2.39
N PHE A 35 -4.93 -0.86 -3.10
CA PHE A 35 -5.90 -0.64 -4.18
C PHE A 35 -5.35 0.13 -5.39
N GLY A 36 -4.03 0.31 -5.44
CA GLY A 36 -3.34 0.80 -6.62
C GLY A 36 -3.30 -0.28 -7.70
N LYS A 37 -3.14 0.15 -8.95
CA LYS A 37 -3.13 -0.72 -10.14
C LYS A 37 -2.22 -1.94 -9.98
N ASP A 38 -1.06 -1.79 -9.36
CA ASP A 38 -0.06 -2.86 -9.26
C ASP A 38 -0.41 -3.90 -8.17
N SER A 39 -0.97 -3.48 -7.02
CA SER A 39 -1.49 -4.41 -6.01
C SER A 39 -2.75 -5.14 -6.48
N LEU A 40 -3.59 -4.46 -7.28
CA LEU A 40 -4.75 -5.07 -7.91
C LEU A 40 -4.31 -6.08 -8.96
N ALA A 41 -3.35 -5.74 -9.84
CA ALA A 41 -2.78 -6.68 -10.80
C ALA A 41 -2.15 -7.90 -10.13
N SER A 42 -1.47 -7.72 -9.00
CA SER A 42 -0.94 -8.85 -8.20
C SER A 42 -2.06 -9.80 -7.73
N THR A 43 -3.21 -9.25 -7.32
CA THR A 43 -4.38 -10.04 -6.94
C THR A 43 -4.95 -10.80 -8.13
N LEU A 44 -5.21 -10.10 -9.23
CA LEU A 44 -5.80 -10.70 -10.43
C LEU A 44 -4.87 -11.76 -11.04
N HIS A 45 -3.56 -11.57 -10.96
CA HIS A 45 -2.60 -12.57 -11.38
C HIS A 45 -2.70 -13.85 -10.55
N LEU A 46 -2.82 -13.74 -9.22
CA LEU A 46 -3.04 -14.90 -8.34
C LEU A 46 -4.34 -15.63 -8.68
N LEU A 47 -5.41 -14.90 -9.03
CA LEU A 47 -6.67 -15.49 -9.48
C LEU A 47 -6.49 -16.25 -10.81
N GLU A 48 -5.80 -15.66 -11.79
CA GLU A 48 -5.46 -16.34 -13.06
C GLU A 48 -4.56 -17.58 -12.86
N LYS A 49 -3.83 -17.66 -11.75
CA LYS A 49 -3.04 -18.84 -11.33
C LYS A 49 -3.82 -19.84 -10.47
N GLY A 50 -5.14 -19.70 -10.36
CA GLY A 50 -6.02 -20.66 -9.72
C GLY A 50 -6.10 -20.55 -8.20
N VAL A 51 -5.61 -19.46 -7.60
CA VAL A 51 -5.83 -19.22 -6.17
C VAL A 51 -7.29 -18.82 -5.97
N ALA A 52 -8.05 -19.63 -5.24
CA ALA A 52 -9.44 -19.32 -4.92
C ALA A 52 -9.55 -17.97 -4.18
N PRO A 53 -10.51 -17.08 -4.53
CA PRO A 53 -10.62 -15.75 -3.92
C PRO A 53 -10.69 -15.77 -2.39
N GLN A 54 -11.36 -16.77 -1.81
CA GLN A 54 -11.54 -16.90 -0.37
C GLN A 54 -10.22 -17.20 0.35
N ARG A 55 -9.21 -17.74 -0.34
CA ARG A 55 -7.85 -17.95 0.20
C ARG A 55 -7.01 -16.68 0.21
N ILE A 56 -7.41 -15.64 -0.52
CA ILE A 56 -6.71 -14.35 -0.56
C ILE A 56 -7.22 -13.46 0.56
N GLU A 57 -6.27 -12.84 1.25
CA GLU A 57 -6.51 -11.79 2.23
C GLU A 57 -5.85 -10.50 1.79
N TRP A 58 -6.64 -9.46 1.59
CA TRP A 58 -6.16 -8.10 1.43
C TRP A 58 -5.91 -7.47 2.77
N TRP A 59 -4.68 -6.98 2.96
CA TRP A 59 -4.31 -6.16 4.10
C TRP A 59 -4.12 -4.74 3.64
N HIS A 60 -5.05 -3.86 4.03
CA HIS A 60 -4.96 -2.44 3.75
C HIS A 60 -4.53 -1.67 5.00
N HIS A 61 -3.46 -0.88 4.87
CA HIS A 61 -2.97 -0.02 5.94
C HIS A 61 -3.58 1.37 5.81
N ARG A 62 -4.40 1.79 6.78
CA ARG A 62 -4.90 3.16 6.89
C ARG A 62 -3.77 4.04 7.40
N VAL A 63 -3.24 4.89 6.54
CA VAL A 63 -2.13 5.80 6.84
C VAL A 63 -2.55 6.83 7.88
N ASP A 64 -3.80 7.29 7.81
CA ASP A 64 -4.34 8.27 8.75
C ASP A 64 -5.04 7.67 9.97
N ASP A 65 -5.18 6.34 10.03
CA ASP A 65 -6.15 5.73 10.94
C ASP A 65 -7.54 6.33 10.70
N ASP A 66 -8.13 7.00 11.68
CA ASP A 66 -9.42 7.71 11.58
C ASP A 66 -9.32 9.18 11.14
N GLY A 67 -8.12 9.67 10.83
CA GLY A 67 -7.94 11.01 10.26
C GLY A 67 -8.20 11.08 8.76
N ASP A 68 -8.20 12.31 8.24
CA ASP A 68 -8.28 12.62 6.81
C ASP A 68 -7.24 13.66 6.44
N VAL A 69 -6.00 13.24 6.27
CA VAL A 69 -4.91 14.12 5.86
C VAL A 69 -4.20 13.52 4.66
N PHE A 70 -3.58 12.36 4.84
CA PHE A 70 -2.77 11.68 3.85
C PHE A 70 -3.57 10.72 2.96
N ASP A 71 -4.53 9.97 3.48
CA ASP A 71 -5.29 9.01 2.68
C ASP A 71 -6.33 9.68 1.77
N TRP A 72 -6.68 8.98 0.70
CA TRP A 72 -7.87 9.32 -0.08
C TRP A 72 -9.12 8.83 0.68
N PRO A 73 -10.07 9.71 1.02
CA PRO A 73 -11.20 9.35 1.90
C PRO A 73 -12.02 8.15 1.43
N HIS A 74 -12.28 8.06 0.11
CA HIS A 74 -13.10 7.00 -0.46
C HIS A 74 -12.42 5.63 -0.55
N VAL A 75 -11.09 5.56 -0.46
CA VAL A 75 -10.32 4.34 -0.81
C VAL A 75 -10.64 3.15 0.10
N PRO A 76 -10.76 3.29 1.43
CA PRO A 76 -11.17 2.18 2.28
C PRO A 76 -12.53 1.59 1.88
N ASP A 77 -13.49 2.45 1.52
CA ASP A 77 -14.84 2.01 1.16
C ASP A 77 -14.89 1.41 -0.26
N TYR A 78 -14.19 2.01 -1.23
CA TYR A 78 -13.94 1.40 -2.53
C TYR A 78 -13.36 -0.01 -2.37
N GLY A 79 -12.39 -0.17 -1.48
CA GLY A 79 -11.77 -1.44 -1.14
C GLY A 79 -12.78 -2.48 -0.65
N ARG A 80 -13.73 -2.09 0.22
CA ARG A 80 -14.81 -2.99 0.69
C ARG A 80 -15.70 -3.46 -0.46
N HIS A 81 -16.14 -2.52 -1.30
CA HIS A 81 -16.98 -2.85 -2.45
C HIS A 81 -16.26 -3.78 -3.43
N LEU A 82 -14.98 -3.52 -3.73
CA LEU A 82 -14.20 -4.36 -4.64
C LEU A 82 -13.88 -5.72 -4.02
N ALA A 83 -13.56 -5.78 -2.73
CA ALA A 83 -13.32 -7.03 -2.03
C ALA A 83 -14.55 -7.95 -2.08
N ALA A 84 -15.73 -7.38 -1.84
CA ALA A 84 -17.00 -8.09 -1.98
C ALA A 84 -17.25 -8.55 -3.42
N GLY A 85 -17.00 -7.69 -4.41
CA GLY A 85 -17.16 -8.02 -5.83
C GLY A 85 -16.23 -9.13 -6.33
N LEU A 86 -15.01 -9.23 -5.77
CA LEU A 86 -14.04 -10.28 -6.10
C LEU A 86 -14.13 -11.51 -5.19
N GLY A 87 -14.92 -11.47 -4.11
CA GLY A 87 -15.00 -12.56 -3.13
C GLY A 87 -13.73 -12.77 -2.29
N VAL A 88 -12.91 -11.72 -2.12
CA VAL A 88 -11.69 -11.76 -1.31
C VAL A 88 -11.93 -11.18 0.08
N ARG A 89 -11.15 -11.62 1.08
CA ARG A 89 -11.24 -11.09 2.44
C ARG A 89 -10.46 -9.79 2.56
N LEU A 90 -11.00 -8.79 3.27
CA LEU A 90 -10.32 -7.50 3.51
C LEU A 90 -10.18 -7.23 5.01
N TYR A 91 -8.95 -6.96 5.43
CA TYR A 91 -8.60 -6.55 6.79
C TYR A 91 -7.92 -5.17 6.77
N PHE A 92 -8.26 -4.35 7.76
CA PHE A 92 -7.62 -3.06 7.96
C PHE A 92 -6.59 -3.12 9.08
N SER A 93 -5.65 -2.19 9.04
CA SER A 93 -4.68 -1.97 10.11
C SER A 93 -4.17 -0.55 10.06
N ALA A 94 -3.74 -0.03 11.19
CA ALA A 94 -3.13 1.29 11.26
C ALA A 94 -2.21 1.40 12.46
N ARG A 95 -1.35 2.41 12.44
CA ARG A 95 -0.80 2.95 13.67
C ARG A 95 -1.86 3.85 14.30
N GLN A 96 -2.14 3.70 15.59
CA GLN A 96 -3.22 4.43 16.24
C GLN A 96 -3.00 5.95 16.15
N GLY A 97 -3.94 6.67 15.53
CA GLY A 97 -3.85 8.11 15.23
C GLY A 97 -3.03 8.45 13.98
N GLY A 98 -2.65 7.45 13.20
CA GLY A 98 -2.03 7.59 11.88
C GLY A 98 -0.66 8.26 11.86
N ILE A 99 -0.24 8.63 10.65
CA ILE A 99 0.99 9.40 10.42
C ILE A 99 0.91 10.77 11.08
N VAL A 100 -0.27 11.40 11.14
CA VAL A 100 -0.44 12.72 11.75
C VAL A 100 -0.03 12.70 13.22
N ARG A 101 -0.47 11.69 14.01
CA ARG A 101 -0.01 11.54 15.39
C ARG A 101 1.49 11.34 15.49
N GLU A 102 2.08 10.53 14.60
CA GLU A 102 3.54 10.35 14.60
C GLU A 102 4.30 11.61 14.21
N MET A 103 3.78 12.38 13.26
CA MET A 103 4.33 13.66 12.80
C MET A 103 4.31 14.70 13.92
N LEU A 104 3.21 14.79 14.65
CA LEU A 104 2.99 15.73 15.75
C LEU A 104 3.51 15.22 17.11
N ARG A 105 4.06 14.01 17.16
CA ARG A 105 4.50 13.37 18.40
C ARG A 105 5.54 14.24 19.13
N GLU A 106 5.28 14.49 20.40
CA GLU A 106 6.11 15.33 21.28
C GLU A 106 6.15 14.71 22.66
N ASN A 107 7.37 14.47 23.16
CA ASN A 107 7.65 13.80 24.44
C ASN A 107 6.75 12.59 24.75
N ALA A 108 6.49 11.76 23.73
CA ALA A 108 5.55 10.65 23.84
C ALA A 108 6.09 9.40 23.13
N PRO A 109 5.73 8.19 23.59
CA PRO A 109 6.09 6.97 22.90
C PRO A 109 5.46 6.92 21.50
N THR A 110 6.10 6.20 20.57
CA THR A 110 5.47 5.84 19.30
C THR A 110 4.16 5.10 19.56
N ALA A 111 3.09 5.50 18.87
CA ALA A 111 1.77 4.95 19.08
C ALA A 111 1.71 3.45 18.77
N PRO A 112 0.85 2.67 19.44
CA PRO A 112 0.68 1.26 19.13
C PRO A 112 0.08 1.06 17.73
N VAL A 113 0.16 -0.17 17.23
CA VAL A 113 -0.44 -0.58 15.96
C VAL A 113 -1.63 -1.47 16.25
N TRP A 114 -2.76 -1.18 15.62
CA TRP A 114 -3.90 -2.08 15.58
C TRP A 114 -4.03 -2.75 14.21
N PHE A 115 -4.54 -3.97 14.18
CA PHE A 115 -4.85 -4.71 12.96
C PHE A 115 -6.04 -5.63 13.18
N ASP A 116 -6.91 -5.72 12.18
CA ASP A 116 -8.04 -6.63 12.17
C ASP A 116 -7.54 -8.06 11.90
N THR A 117 -8.22 -9.03 12.51
CA THR A 117 -8.01 -10.47 12.33
C THR A 117 -9.36 -11.15 12.11
N PRO A 118 -9.40 -12.43 11.68
CA PRO A 118 -10.66 -13.15 11.52
C PRO A 118 -11.54 -13.20 12.79
N THR A 119 -10.94 -13.06 13.97
CA THR A 119 -11.64 -13.17 15.26
C THR A 119 -11.79 -11.83 15.99
N GLY A 120 -11.37 -10.72 15.38
CA GLY A 120 -11.45 -9.38 15.97
C GLY A 120 -10.16 -8.59 15.85
N ARG A 121 -10.13 -7.41 16.48
CA ARG A 121 -8.99 -6.48 16.40
C ARG A 121 -7.98 -6.73 17.49
N VAL A 122 -6.69 -6.72 17.11
CA VAL A 122 -5.55 -6.84 18.04
C VAL A 122 -4.74 -5.55 18.00
N THR A 123 -4.21 -5.12 19.16
CA THR A 123 -3.35 -3.94 19.29
C THR A 123 -2.03 -4.31 19.97
N VAL A 124 -0.90 -3.88 19.41
CA VAL A 124 0.44 -4.20 19.91
C VAL A 124 1.37 -2.98 19.91
N GLY A 125 2.37 -3.00 20.80
CA GLY A 125 3.36 -1.92 20.93
C GLY A 125 2.87 -0.77 21.81
N GLY A 126 3.40 0.43 21.60
CA GLY A 126 3.02 1.63 22.36
C GLY A 126 3.80 1.87 23.67
N LYS A 127 4.68 0.94 24.07
CA LYS A 127 5.43 0.97 25.34
C LYS A 127 6.92 1.35 25.17
N GLY A 128 7.27 2.02 24.07
CA GLY A 128 8.64 2.49 23.84
C GLY A 128 9.00 3.70 24.71
N PRO A 129 10.27 4.14 24.70
CA PRO A 129 10.65 5.38 25.36
C PRO A 129 10.00 6.60 24.67
N PRO A 130 9.74 7.69 25.41
CA PRO A 130 9.24 8.93 24.84
C PRO A 130 10.29 9.57 23.92
N ASN A 131 9.82 10.21 22.85
CA ASN A 131 10.66 11.02 21.97
C ASN A 131 9.78 12.06 21.23
N THR A 132 10.38 13.00 20.53
CA THR A 132 9.74 14.04 19.73
C THR A 132 10.06 13.84 18.26
N ARG A 133 9.06 14.03 17.37
CA ARG A 133 9.26 14.02 15.92
C ARG A 133 9.12 15.42 15.33
N ARG A 134 7.94 16.03 15.47
CA ARG A 134 7.62 17.42 15.02
C ARG A 134 8.18 17.76 13.64
N ARG A 135 7.99 16.88 12.66
CA ARG A 135 8.45 17.06 11.27
C ARG A 135 7.75 16.13 10.31
N PHE A 136 7.64 16.54 9.05
CA PHE A 136 7.18 15.69 7.95
C PHE A 136 8.14 14.53 7.65
N PRO A 137 7.65 13.45 7.02
CA PRO A 137 8.51 12.50 6.33
C PRO A 137 9.16 13.18 5.12
N GLN A 138 10.40 12.80 4.81
CA GLN A 138 11.15 13.45 3.73
C GLN A 138 11.38 12.48 2.57
N VAL A 139 11.42 13.02 1.35
CA VAL A 139 11.76 12.29 0.12
C VAL A 139 13.19 11.75 0.25
N SER A 140 13.32 10.42 0.33
CA SER A 140 14.60 9.73 0.40
C SER A 140 14.41 8.23 0.16
N ALA A 141 15.45 7.55 -0.32
CA ALA A 141 15.53 6.09 -0.29
C ALA A 141 15.72 5.56 1.15
N ASN A 142 16.32 6.35 2.04
CA ASN A 142 16.52 5.99 3.44
C ASN A 142 15.19 6.02 4.20
N LEU A 143 14.75 4.86 4.67
CA LEU A 143 13.47 4.69 5.38
C LEU A 143 13.43 5.38 6.75
N SER A 144 14.56 5.68 7.38
CA SER A 144 14.57 6.47 8.62
C SER A 144 14.24 7.95 8.38
N VAL A 145 14.53 8.44 7.17
CA VAL A 145 14.23 9.78 6.68
C VAL A 145 12.81 9.81 6.11
N ARG A 146 12.50 8.87 5.22
CA ARG A 146 11.16 8.61 4.67
C ARG A 146 10.36 7.70 5.61
N TRP A 147 10.21 8.15 6.85
CA TRP A 147 9.69 7.33 7.93
C TRP A 147 8.21 6.92 7.78
N CYS A 148 7.44 7.56 6.88
CA CYS A 148 6.06 7.18 6.60
C CYS A 148 5.92 5.73 6.13
N SER A 149 6.82 5.25 5.26
CA SER A 149 6.81 3.86 4.77
C SER A 149 6.97 2.83 5.90
N PRO A 150 8.03 2.87 6.74
CA PRO A 150 8.17 1.91 7.82
C PRO A 150 7.08 2.05 8.88
N TYR A 151 6.77 3.27 9.33
CA TYR A 151 5.88 3.45 10.48
C TYR A 151 4.41 3.17 10.16
N ALA A 152 3.95 3.45 8.94
CA ALA A 152 2.55 3.26 8.56
C ALA A 152 2.29 1.98 7.75
N LYS A 153 3.32 1.34 7.20
CA LYS A 153 3.14 0.16 6.31
C LYS A 153 3.98 -1.03 6.76
N ILE A 154 5.30 -0.93 6.66
CA ILE A 154 6.19 -2.10 6.82
C ILE A 154 6.13 -2.66 8.25
N MET A 155 6.22 -1.80 9.26
CA MET A 155 6.14 -2.22 10.66
C MET A 155 4.72 -2.63 11.06
N VAL A 156 3.69 -2.08 10.39
CA VAL A 156 2.30 -2.46 10.62
C VAL A 156 2.07 -3.89 10.14
N ALA A 157 2.43 -4.21 8.89
CA ALA A 157 2.39 -5.57 8.36
C ALA A 157 3.23 -6.56 9.18
N ALA A 158 4.48 -6.19 9.52
CA ALA A 158 5.34 -7.04 10.33
C ALA A 158 4.78 -7.28 11.74
N GLY A 159 4.17 -6.25 12.36
CA GLY A 159 3.48 -6.38 13.63
C GLY A 159 2.31 -7.36 13.55
N ALA A 160 1.46 -7.22 12.53
CA ALA A 160 0.33 -8.11 12.31
C ALA A 160 0.76 -9.57 12.06
N LEU A 161 1.80 -9.80 11.24
CA LEU A 161 2.32 -11.14 10.97
C LEU A 161 2.93 -11.80 12.21
N ARG A 162 3.58 -11.03 13.10
CA ARG A 162 4.23 -11.58 14.29
C ARG A 162 3.27 -11.92 15.43
N ASN A 163 2.12 -11.25 15.47
CA ASN A 163 1.24 -11.24 16.64
C ASN A 163 -0.14 -11.86 16.36
N GLN A 164 -0.20 -12.84 15.45
CA GLN A 164 -1.40 -13.64 15.22
C GLN A 164 -1.04 -15.12 15.30
N ALA A 165 -1.69 -15.86 16.21
CA ALA A 165 -1.43 -17.28 16.43
C ALA A 165 -1.66 -18.13 15.18
N ARG A 166 -2.57 -17.73 14.28
CA ARG A 166 -2.87 -18.44 13.03
C ARG A 166 -1.70 -18.56 12.05
N PHE A 167 -0.65 -17.74 12.20
CA PHE A 167 0.58 -17.86 11.40
C PHE A 167 1.63 -18.75 12.05
N SER A 168 1.34 -19.31 13.23
CA SER A 168 2.22 -20.26 13.91
C SER A 168 2.05 -21.64 13.28
N HIS A 169 3.18 -22.30 13.03
CA HIS A 169 3.27 -23.60 12.36
C HIS A 169 2.61 -23.66 10.96
N ALA A 170 2.45 -22.49 10.33
CA ALA A 170 1.84 -22.33 9.01
C ALA A 170 2.81 -21.65 8.02
N ARG A 171 2.51 -21.80 6.73
CA ARG A 171 3.21 -21.15 5.61
C ARG A 171 2.36 -20.01 5.08
N THR A 172 2.94 -18.81 5.11
CA THR A 172 2.29 -17.58 4.63
C THR A 172 3.06 -17.02 3.44
N LEU A 173 2.36 -16.75 2.35
CA LEU A 173 2.86 -15.97 1.23
C LEU A 173 2.42 -14.52 1.41
N PHE A 174 3.38 -13.63 1.62
CA PHE A 174 3.14 -12.19 1.69
C PHE A 174 3.47 -11.56 0.34
N VAL A 175 2.50 -10.87 -0.25
CA VAL A 175 2.56 -10.38 -1.63
C VAL A 175 2.49 -8.86 -1.65
N THR A 176 3.34 -8.25 -2.46
CA THR A 176 3.35 -6.80 -2.70
C THR A 176 3.47 -6.51 -4.20
N GLY A 177 2.92 -5.38 -4.63
CA GLY A 177 2.85 -4.99 -6.03
C GLY A 177 3.98 -4.08 -6.50
N GLU A 178 5.19 -4.15 -5.94
CA GLU A 178 6.29 -3.30 -6.45
C GLU A 178 6.75 -3.77 -7.83
N ARG A 179 6.90 -2.83 -8.77
CA ARG A 179 7.48 -3.07 -10.09
C ARG A 179 8.87 -2.50 -10.24
N ALA A 180 9.72 -3.19 -11.00
CA ALA A 180 11.07 -2.75 -11.35
C ALA A 180 11.07 -1.36 -12.00
N ALA A 181 10.12 -1.14 -12.92
CA ALA A 181 10.01 0.10 -13.69
C ALA A 181 9.54 1.33 -12.88
N GLU A 182 9.19 1.18 -11.59
CA GLU A 182 8.79 2.32 -10.76
C GLU A 182 9.99 3.19 -10.32
N SER A 183 11.20 2.62 -10.21
CA SER A 183 12.42 3.35 -9.80
C SER A 183 13.68 2.50 -9.94
N ALA A 184 14.85 3.13 -10.04
CA ALA A 184 16.15 2.45 -10.05
C ALA A 184 16.37 1.55 -8.82
N ASN A 185 15.88 1.97 -7.65
CA ASN A 185 15.97 1.18 -6.43
C ASN A 185 15.08 -0.06 -6.47
N ARG A 186 13.85 0.06 -7.00
CA ARG A 186 12.91 -1.08 -7.11
C ARG A 186 13.34 -2.10 -8.15
N ALA A 187 14.06 -1.68 -9.19
CA ALA A 187 14.63 -2.60 -10.18
C ALA A 187 15.55 -3.67 -9.56
N ARG A 188 16.14 -3.38 -8.39
CA ARG A 188 17.06 -4.29 -7.67
C ARG A 188 16.37 -5.17 -6.62
N TYR A 189 15.06 -5.04 -6.43
CA TYR A 189 14.34 -5.85 -5.44
C TYR A 189 14.32 -7.31 -5.85
N ALA A 190 14.52 -8.22 -4.88
CA ALA A 190 14.31 -9.64 -5.10
C ALA A 190 12.83 -9.89 -5.44
N VAL A 191 12.57 -10.71 -6.45
CA VAL A 191 11.21 -11.12 -6.80
C VAL A 191 10.62 -12.00 -5.70
N PHE A 192 11.45 -12.85 -5.09
CA PHE A 192 11.07 -13.75 -4.01
C PHE A 192 12.16 -13.77 -2.93
N GLU A 193 11.79 -13.58 -1.66
CA GLU A 193 12.73 -13.53 -0.54
C GLU A 193 12.06 -13.96 0.79
N ARG A 194 12.86 -14.25 1.83
CA ARG A 194 12.32 -14.45 3.18
C ARG A 194 11.75 -13.12 3.70
N HIS A 195 10.52 -13.14 4.20
CA HIS A 195 9.96 -11.93 4.80
C HIS A 195 10.62 -11.62 6.15
N ARG A 196 10.77 -10.34 6.50
CA ARG A 196 11.38 -9.87 7.78
C ARG A 196 10.67 -10.27 9.08
N ALA A 197 9.50 -10.89 8.97
CA ALA A 197 8.74 -11.42 10.10
C ALA A 197 8.85 -12.95 10.20
N ASP A 198 9.52 -13.59 9.24
CA ASP A 198 9.80 -15.01 9.25
C ASP A 198 10.56 -15.40 10.53
N CYS A 199 10.16 -16.54 11.08
CA CYS A 199 10.80 -17.20 12.20
C CYS A 199 10.66 -18.72 12.01
N ARG A 200 10.88 -19.22 10.78
CA ARG A 200 10.68 -20.64 10.44
C ARG A 200 11.63 -21.56 11.22
N ASP A 201 12.79 -21.01 11.59
CA ASP A 201 13.85 -21.69 12.34
C ASP A 201 13.70 -21.54 13.87
N GLY A 202 12.67 -20.82 14.34
CA GLY A 202 12.40 -20.60 15.76
C GLY A 202 11.56 -21.69 16.43
N ARG A 203 11.36 -21.58 17.75
CA ARG A 203 10.53 -22.52 18.55
C ARG A 203 9.07 -22.53 18.09
N ILE A 204 8.46 -21.35 17.96
CA ILE A 204 7.15 -21.19 17.32
C ILE A 204 7.42 -20.87 15.86
N ARG A 205 7.46 -21.91 15.03
CA ARG A 205 7.82 -21.79 13.61
C ARG A 205 6.82 -20.90 12.91
N ARG A 206 7.28 -19.87 12.21
CA ARG A 206 6.43 -19.01 11.38
C ARG A 206 7.12 -18.82 10.03
N HIS A 207 6.64 -19.54 9.02
CA HIS A 207 7.22 -19.51 7.68
C HIS A 207 6.51 -18.42 6.87
N ILE A 208 7.26 -17.39 6.48
CA ILE A 208 6.76 -16.30 5.66
C ILE A 208 7.72 -16.03 4.51
N ASP A 209 7.25 -16.28 3.30
CA ASP A 209 7.93 -15.85 2.08
C ASP A 209 7.29 -14.56 1.54
N HIS A 210 8.10 -13.71 0.94
CA HIS A 210 7.69 -12.44 0.33
C HIS A 210 7.84 -12.55 -1.18
N TRP A 211 6.76 -12.32 -1.93
CA TRP A 211 6.74 -12.40 -3.39
C TRP A 211 6.21 -11.11 -4.06
N ARG A 212 6.83 -10.74 -5.19
CA ARG A 212 6.49 -9.59 -6.03
C ARG A 212 6.10 -10.06 -7.44
N PRO A 213 4.86 -10.55 -7.63
CA PRO A 213 4.46 -11.26 -8.85
C PRO A 213 4.50 -10.41 -10.11
N VAL A 214 4.33 -9.10 -9.96
CA VAL A 214 4.28 -8.14 -11.08
C VAL A 214 5.58 -7.38 -11.27
N HIS A 215 6.68 -7.80 -10.61
CA HIS A 215 7.93 -7.03 -10.57
C HIS A 215 8.45 -6.67 -11.96
N ALA A 216 8.50 -7.64 -12.88
CA ALA A 216 8.96 -7.46 -14.24
C ALA A 216 7.88 -6.96 -15.23
N TRP A 217 6.66 -6.66 -14.76
CA TRP A 217 5.56 -6.30 -15.66
C TRP A 217 5.70 -4.87 -16.18
N SER A 218 5.33 -4.69 -17.44
CA SER A 218 5.08 -3.37 -18.02
C SER A 218 3.81 -2.76 -17.44
N GLU A 219 3.71 -1.43 -17.45
CA GLU A 219 2.46 -0.75 -17.06
C GLU A 219 1.30 -1.12 -17.98
N ALA A 220 1.56 -1.37 -19.26
CA ALA A 220 0.56 -1.86 -20.19
C ALA A 220 -0.02 -3.21 -19.73
N ALA A 221 0.82 -4.17 -19.33
CA ALA A 221 0.35 -5.46 -18.83
C ALA A 221 -0.53 -5.33 -17.56
N VAL A 222 -0.18 -4.39 -16.67
CA VAL A 222 -0.99 -4.05 -15.49
C VAL A 222 -2.38 -3.54 -15.90
N TRP A 223 -2.47 -2.58 -16.82
CA TRP A 223 -3.77 -2.10 -17.28
C TRP A 223 -4.57 -3.17 -18.04
N GLN A 224 -3.90 -4.02 -18.81
CA GLN A 224 -4.56 -5.12 -19.53
C GLN A 224 -5.18 -6.14 -18.59
N ILE A 225 -4.52 -6.52 -17.48
CA ILE A 225 -5.15 -7.46 -16.53
C ILE A 225 -6.34 -6.81 -15.81
N LEU A 226 -6.27 -5.53 -15.44
CA LEU A 226 -7.41 -4.81 -14.89
C LEU A 226 -8.59 -4.80 -15.86
N ARG A 227 -8.33 -4.57 -17.16
CA ARG A 227 -9.35 -4.63 -18.22
C ARG A 227 -9.96 -6.02 -18.36
N ARG A 228 -9.14 -7.08 -18.46
CA ARG A 228 -9.62 -8.46 -18.61
C ARG A 228 -10.54 -8.91 -17.49
N HIS A 229 -10.29 -8.44 -16.26
CA HIS A 229 -11.12 -8.74 -15.09
C HIS A 229 -12.19 -7.67 -14.82
N GLY A 230 -12.30 -6.66 -15.67
CA GLY A 230 -13.30 -5.61 -15.53
C GLY A 230 -13.13 -4.73 -14.29
N VAL A 231 -11.95 -4.71 -13.65
CA VAL A 231 -11.72 -3.94 -12.42
C VAL A 231 -11.62 -2.46 -12.75
N ILE A 232 -12.60 -1.68 -12.28
CA ILE A 232 -12.60 -0.22 -12.43
C ILE A 232 -11.62 0.34 -11.40
N PRO A 233 -10.52 1.00 -11.81
CA PRO A 233 -9.55 1.57 -10.87
C PRO A 233 -10.16 2.72 -10.06
N PRO A 234 -9.63 2.99 -8.85
CA PRO A 234 -10.18 4.05 -7.99
C PRO A 234 -10.04 5.44 -8.62
N LEU A 235 -10.85 6.38 -8.13
CA LEU A 235 -11.07 7.70 -8.76
C LEU A 235 -9.80 8.51 -9.04
N PRO A 236 -8.70 8.43 -8.26
CA PRO A 236 -7.49 9.19 -8.58
C PRO A 236 -6.97 8.88 -9.99
N TYR A 237 -7.04 7.64 -10.45
CA TYR A 237 -6.67 7.32 -11.83
C TYR A 237 -7.59 7.99 -12.86
N GLN A 238 -8.89 8.08 -12.59
CA GLN A 238 -9.84 8.77 -13.46
C GLN A 238 -9.63 10.30 -13.45
N LEU A 239 -9.13 10.84 -12.34
CA LEU A 239 -8.77 12.25 -12.15
C LEU A 239 -7.38 12.61 -12.71
N GLY A 240 -6.70 11.69 -13.38
CA GLY A 240 -5.41 11.95 -14.05
C GLY A 240 -4.17 11.59 -13.24
N PHE A 241 -4.31 11.07 -12.01
CA PHE A 241 -3.15 10.65 -11.22
C PHE A 241 -2.58 9.35 -11.76
N GLY A 242 -1.28 9.35 -12.10
CA GLY A 242 -0.58 8.16 -12.61
C GLY A 242 -0.43 7.02 -11.59
N ARG A 243 -0.58 7.34 -10.31
CA ARG A 243 -0.41 6.40 -9.20
C ARG A 243 -1.40 6.71 -8.08
N LEU A 244 -1.92 5.67 -7.44
CA LEU A 244 -2.65 5.78 -6.19
C LEU A 244 -1.68 5.86 -5.00
N SER A 245 -1.02 7.00 -4.87
CA SER A 245 -0.31 7.35 -3.65
C SER A 245 -1.26 8.01 -2.64
N CYS A 246 -0.78 8.36 -1.45
CA CYS A 246 -1.52 9.21 -0.51
C CYS A 246 -1.94 10.52 -1.22
N LEU A 247 -3.12 11.07 -0.88
CA LEU A 247 -3.60 12.36 -1.39
C LEU A 247 -2.56 13.47 -1.16
N THR A 248 -1.96 13.51 0.04
CA THR A 248 -0.92 14.48 0.41
C THR A 248 0.46 13.81 0.54
N CYS A 249 0.81 12.99 -0.44
CA CYS A 249 2.07 12.24 -0.45
C CYS A 249 3.29 13.16 -0.45
N VAL A 250 4.34 12.79 0.31
CA VAL A 250 5.63 13.51 0.30
C VAL A 250 6.34 13.50 -1.05
N PHE A 251 5.98 12.55 -1.93
CA PHE A 251 6.49 12.46 -3.30
C PHE A 251 5.71 13.30 -4.29
N MET A 252 4.73 14.10 -3.86
CA MET A 252 3.92 14.88 -4.79
C MET A 252 4.79 15.76 -5.68
N SER A 253 4.43 15.77 -6.95
CA SER A 253 4.96 16.70 -7.93
C SER A 253 4.37 18.09 -7.76
N ALA A 254 4.87 19.04 -8.55
CA ALA A 254 4.28 20.37 -8.64
C ALA A 254 2.82 20.29 -9.10
N ASP A 255 2.52 19.49 -10.13
CA ASP A 255 1.15 19.32 -10.66
C ASP A 255 0.20 18.70 -9.64
N GLN A 256 0.66 17.70 -8.87
CA GLN A 256 -0.13 17.11 -7.80
C GLN A 256 -0.37 18.10 -6.66
N ALA A 257 0.62 18.92 -6.30
CA ALA A 257 0.46 19.98 -5.29
C ALA A 257 -0.50 21.09 -5.76
N ALA A 258 -0.39 21.53 -7.02
CA ALA A 258 -1.32 22.48 -7.63
C ALA A 258 -2.75 21.92 -7.68
N THR A 259 -2.88 20.64 -8.04
CA THR A 259 -4.16 19.94 -8.07
C THR A 259 -4.76 19.82 -6.66
N LEU A 260 -3.97 19.45 -5.66
CA LEU A 260 -4.40 19.40 -4.26
C LEU A 260 -4.92 20.76 -3.79
N ARG A 261 -4.14 21.83 -4.03
CA ARG A 261 -4.55 23.21 -3.69
C ARG A 261 -5.87 23.60 -4.33
N HIS A 262 -6.13 23.12 -5.55
CA HIS A 262 -7.36 23.42 -6.27
C HIS A 262 -8.57 22.64 -5.73
N VAL A 263 -8.41 21.36 -5.38
CA VAL A 263 -9.54 20.49 -4.99
C VAL A 263 -9.86 20.51 -3.51
N ASP A 264 -8.88 20.80 -2.66
CA ASP A 264 -9.01 20.84 -1.21
C ASP A 264 -8.09 21.93 -0.62
N PRO A 265 -8.46 23.22 -0.80
CA PRO A 265 -7.63 24.34 -0.37
C PRO A 265 -7.42 24.39 1.15
N ASP A 266 -8.39 23.93 1.95
CA ASP A 266 -8.30 23.92 3.41
C ASP A 266 -7.27 22.90 3.89
N ARG A 267 -7.28 21.68 3.32
CA ARG A 267 -6.25 20.68 3.58
C ARG A 267 -4.87 21.20 3.17
N PHE A 268 -4.78 21.85 2.01
CA PHE A 268 -3.53 22.44 1.54
C PHE A 268 -3.00 23.51 2.51
N ALA A 269 -3.86 24.42 2.97
CA ALA A 269 -3.50 25.47 3.93
C ALA A 269 -2.97 24.88 5.25
N ARG A 270 -3.63 23.83 5.76
CA ARG A 270 -3.20 23.12 6.98
C ARG A 270 -1.81 22.47 6.84
N LEU A 271 -1.48 21.92 5.66
CA LEU A 271 -0.14 21.41 5.41
C LEU A 271 0.91 22.53 5.46
N CYS A 272 0.63 23.68 4.84
CA CYS A 272 1.52 24.85 4.89
C CYS A 272 1.69 25.39 6.33
N GLU A 273 0.63 25.34 7.15
CA GLU A 273 0.72 25.69 8.58
C GLU A 273 1.70 24.79 9.33
N TRP A 274 1.66 23.47 9.07
CA TRP A 274 2.62 22.55 9.65
C TRP A 274 4.04 22.78 9.15
N GLU A 275 4.25 23.16 7.89
CA GLU A 275 5.59 23.52 7.41
C GLU A 275 6.18 24.67 8.22
N ARG A 276 5.37 25.71 8.47
CA ARG A 276 5.75 26.86 9.32
C ARG A 276 5.99 26.42 10.77
N ALA A 277 5.08 25.64 11.34
CA ALA A 277 5.14 25.21 12.74
C ALA A 277 6.31 24.27 13.05
N PHE A 278 6.80 23.50 12.07
CA PHE A 278 7.95 22.62 12.23
C PHE A 278 9.29 23.30 11.88
N GLY A 279 9.27 24.45 11.18
CA GLY A 279 10.46 25.00 10.54
C GLY A 279 11.05 24.06 9.48
N CYS A 280 10.23 23.16 8.94
CA CYS A 280 10.63 22.14 7.98
C CYS A 280 9.47 21.82 7.03
N THR A 281 9.76 21.85 5.74
CA THR A 281 8.81 21.67 4.65
C THR A 281 8.62 20.20 4.28
N ILE A 282 7.52 19.84 3.59
CA ILE A 282 7.26 18.50 3.05
C ILE A 282 8.33 18.11 2.03
N ARG A 283 8.87 19.10 1.31
CA ARG A 283 9.94 18.98 0.33
C ARG A 283 11.19 19.70 0.83
N ARG A 284 12.33 19.02 0.85
CA ARG A 284 13.58 19.61 1.37
C ARG A 284 14.03 20.89 0.68
N ASP A 285 13.68 21.04 -0.60
CA ASP A 285 14.20 22.09 -1.48
C ASP A 285 13.30 23.32 -1.60
N ARG A 286 12.02 23.23 -1.20
CA ARG A 286 11.05 24.33 -1.30
C ARG A 286 9.82 24.07 -0.43
N ASP A 287 9.09 25.12 -0.07
CA ASP A 287 7.79 25.00 0.60
C ASP A 287 6.69 24.52 -0.36
N LEU A 288 5.57 24.05 0.22
CA LEU A 288 4.46 23.50 -0.53
C LEU A 288 3.77 24.53 -1.43
N GLY A 289 3.71 25.79 -1.01
CA GLY A 289 3.16 26.89 -1.80
C GLY A 289 3.98 27.14 -3.07
N THR A 290 5.30 27.25 -2.92
CA THR A 290 6.25 27.37 -4.02
C THR A 290 6.20 26.16 -4.95
N LEU A 291 6.09 24.94 -4.41
CA LEU A 291 5.89 23.73 -5.21
C LEU A 291 4.62 23.82 -6.06
N ALA A 292 3.48 24.18 -5.46
CA ALA A 292 2.20 24.26 -6.14
C ALA A 292 2.13 25.39 -7.18
N ASN A 293 2.89 26.48 -7.00
CA ASN A 293 2.98 27.56 -7.98
C ASN A 293 3.69 27.12 -9.27
N GLY A 294 4.60 26.15 -9.18
CA GLY A 294 5.29 25.59 -10.35
C GLY A 294 4.52 24.49 -11.09
N GLY A 295 3.28 24.20 -10.69
CA GLY A 295 2.50 23.08 -11.19
C GLY A 295 1.24 23.47 -11.95
N THR A 296 0.75 22.54 -12.75
CA THR A 296 -0.51 22.64 -13.50
C THR A 296 -1.56 21.73 -12.90
N VAL A 297 -2.76 22.27 -12.64
CA VAL A 297 -3.90 21.47 -12.19
C VAL A 297 -4.28 20.46 -13.27
N TYR A 298 -4.42 19.19 -12.90
CA TYR A 298 -4.79 18.14 -13.84
C TYR A 298 -6.11 18.46 -14.59
N GLY A 299 -6.07 18.36 -15.92
CA GLY A 299 -7.23 18.63 -16.77
C GLY A 299 -8.49 17.82 -16.41
N PRO A 300 -8.41 16.51 -16.12
CA PRO A 300 -9.58 15.72 -15.69
C PRO A 300 -10.25 16.26 -14.41
N VAL A 301 -9.47 16.80 -13.46
CA VAL A 301 -10.02 17.41 -12.24
C VAL A 301 -10.91 18.61 -12.57
N ARG A 302 -10.47 19.47 -13.50
CA ARG A 302 -11.28 20.63 -13.95
C ARG A 302 -12.54 20.21 -14.72
N ARG A 303 -12.44 19.14 -15.50
CA ARG A 303 -13.55 18.64 -16.35
C ARG A 303 -14.59 17.83 -15.58
N HIS A 304 -14.23 17.27 -14.42
CA HIS A 304 -15.09 16.34 -13.67
C HIS A 304 -15.20 16.69 -12.18
N PRO A 305 -15.79 17.84 -11.82
CA PRO A 305 -15.94 18.28 -10.43
C PRO A 305 -16.78 17.32 -9.57
N ASP A 306 -17.70 16.57 -10.18
CA ASP A 306 -18.48 15.52 -9.51
C ASP A 306 -17.61 14.33 -9.08
N LEU A 307 -16.63 13.93 -9.91
CA LEU A 307 -15.66 12.89 -9.58
C LEU A 307 -14.73 13.34 -8.47
N VAL A 308 -14.32 14.61 -8.47
CA VAL A 308 -13.52 15.21 -7.39
C VAL A 308 -14.26 15.12 -6.05
N ARG A 309 -15.53 15.57 -6.02
CA ARG A 309 -16.37 15.49 -4.80
C ARG A 309 -16.52 14.06 -4.31
N ARG A 310 -16.65 13.08 -5.21
CA ARG A 310 -16.72 11.66 -4.86
C ARG A 310 -15.38 11.14 -4.33
N ALA A 311 -14.26 11.56 -4.91
CA ALA A 311 -12.94 11.15 -4.46
C ALA A 311 -12.57 11.67 -3.06
N LEU A 312 -13.14 12.82 -2.68
CA LEU A 312 -12.98 13.42 -1.35
C LEU A 312 -14.08 13.02 -0.35
N CYS A 313 -15.00 12.14 -0.72
CA CYS A 313 -16.05 11.61 0.16
C CYS A 313 -15.65 10.24 0.68
N HIS A 314 -15.92 9.93 1.96
CA HIS A 314 -15.63 8.60 2.52
C HIS A 314 -16.44 7.47 1.89
N ARG A 315 -17.66 7.77 1.43
CA ARG A 315 -18.56 6.74 0.90
C ARG A 315 -18.32 6.55 -0.58
N TRP A 316 -18.01 5.31 -0.96
CA TRP A 316 -17.93 4.94 -2.35
C TRP A 316 -19.31 5.02 -3.00
N ARG A 317 -19.36 5.58 -4.21
CA ARG A 317 -20.55 5.57 -5.07
C ARG A 317 -20.12 5.17 -6.46
N GLY A 318 -20.75 4.15 -7.02
CA GLY A 318 -20.47 3.66 -8.37
C GLY A 318 -20.11 2.18 -8.40
N ARG A 319 -19.87 1.67 -9.60
CA ARG A 319 -19.43 0.28 -9.80
C ARG A 319 -17.93 0.16 -9.55
N VAL A 320 -17.52 -1.00 -9.05
CA VAL A 320 -16.11 -1.40 -8.90
C VAL A 320 -15.68 -2.43 -9.95
N LEU A 321 -16.66 -3.06 -10.61
CA LEU A 321 -16.49 -4.01 -11.70
C LEU A 321 -17.36 -3.59 -12.89
N THR A 322 -16.92 -3.91 -14.10
CA THR A 322 -17.64 -3.74 -15.37
C THR A 322 -17.29 -4.89 -16.31
N SER A 323 -17.90 -4.97 -17.50
CA SER A 323 -17.47 -5.93 -18.50
C SER A 323 -16.18 -5.47 -19.18
N PRO A 324 -15.30 -6.36 -19.66
CA PRO A 324 -14.07 -5.97 -20.36
C PRO A 324 -14.27 -5.08 -21.59
N GLU A 325 -15.46 -5.15 -22.21
CA GLU A 325 -15.88 -4.35 -23.37
C GLU A 325 -16.26 -2.92 -22.96
N GLN A 326 -16.85 -2.75 -21.77
CA GLN A 326 -17.23 -1.46 -21.19
C GLN A 326 -16.08 -0.79 -20.43
N TRP A 327 -14.99 -1.50 -20.21
CA TRP A 327 -13.85 -0.99 -19.46
C TRP A 327 -13.09 0.08 -20.27
N VAL A 328 -12.83 1.22 -19.61
CA VAL A 328 -12.14 2.37 -20.21
C VAL A 328 -10.81 2.59 -19.48
N LEU A 329 -9.75 2.79 -20.27
CA LEU A 329 -8.43 3.16 -19.75
C LEU A 329 -8.54 4.52 -19.04
N PRO A 330 -8.18 4.63 -17.75
CA PRO A 330 -8.39 5.87 -17.01
C PRO A 330 -7.42 6.96 -17.47
N ALA A 331 -7.80 8.22 -17.30
CA ALA A 331 -7.01 9.38 -17.76
C ALA A 331 -5.59 9.45 -17.17
N GLY A 332 -5.37 8.85 -15.99
CA GLY A 332 -4.06 8.76 -15.36
C GLY A 332 -3.19 7.58 -15.84
N ALA A 333 -3.70 6.67 -16.67
CA ALA A 333 -2.86 5.60 -17.21
C ALA A 333 -1.68 6.18 -17.99
N PHE A 334 -0.46 5.68 -17.74
CA PHE A 334 0.78 6.22 -18.31
C PHE A 334 1.03 7.72 -17.98
N GLY A 335 0.32 8.24 -16.98
CA GLY A 335 0.53 9.60 -16.47
C GLY A 335 1.77 9.71 -15.58
N GLU A 336 1.89 10.85 -14.92
CA GLU A 336 3.06 11.17 -14.11
C GLU A 336 3.37 10.12 -13.02
N SER A 337 4.63 9.69 -12.96
CA SER A 337 5.14 8.74 -11.95
C SER A 337 5.92 9.46 -10.84
N ALA A 338 5.26 10.37 -10.12
CA ALA A 338 5.85 11.07 -8.97
C ALA A 338 5.95 10.12 -7.77
N GLY A 339 7.14 9.57 -7.45
CA GLY A 339 7.28 8.43 -6.55
C GLY A 339 8.61 8.13 -5.90
N PRO A 340 8.72 6.95 -5.23
CA PRO A 340 9.94 6.52 -4.57
C PRO A 340 11.13 6.57 -5.52
N VAL A 341 12.20 7.22 -5.07
CA VAL A 341 13.50 7.27 -5.72
C VAL A 341 14.32 6.02 -5.42
#